data_AF-A0A914DVU3-F1
#
_entry.id   AF-A0A914DVU3-F1
#
_cell.length_a   1.000
_cell.length_b   1.000
_cell.length_c   1.000
_cell.angle_alpha   90.00
_cell.angle_beta   90.00
_cell.angle_gamma   90.00
#
_symmetry.space_group_name_H-M   'P 1'
#
loop_
_entity.id
_entity.type
_entity.pdbx_description
1 polymer ?
#
loop_
_entity_poly.entity_id
_entity_poly.type
_entity_poly.pdbx_seq_one_letter_code
_entity_poly.pdbx_strand_id
1 'polypeptide(L)'
;MHFTKADIVQAILNECPVLEIFIDFPGFFGVPFSKVESIVMLVMAGFILGWGVISIFCSIFYYKSLKQWKETVTSSTYKLQRMLFFALVAQTVNNWIFAILPLATAFIWSAERHIYSSYATMLGIFISSFHTIADIVATLYFIRPYRACIMKFIRRLFTKFIRVHPTPQVANLGILPSNIHFSNQSEYARVARLMRDQ
;
A
#
# COMPACT_ATOMS: atom_id res chain seq x y z
N MET A 1 7.40 -22.32 47.35
CA MET A 1 8.28 -21.13 47.41
C MET A 1 7.58 -20.01 46.67
N HIS A 2 7.09 -18.99 47.38
CA HIS A 2 6.52 -17.80 46.74
C HIS A 2 7.65 -16.77 46.61
N PHE A 3 8.17 -16.59 45.41
CA PHE A 3 9.06 -15.47 45.11
C PHE A 3 8.23 -14.19 45.05
N THR A 4 8.60 -13.20 45.85
CA THR A 4 8.00 -11.86 45.75
C THR A 4 8.67 -11.09 44.60
N LYS A 5 7.99 -10.06 44.10
CA LYS A 5 8.57 -9.16 43.08
C LYS A 5 9.91 -8.56 43.55
N ALA A 6 10.03 -8.28 44.85
CA ALA A 6 11.25 -7.74 45.44
C ALA A 6 12.42 -8.74 45.30
N ASP A 7 12.18 -10.02 45.56
CA ASP A 7 13.22 -11.06 45.46
C ASP A 7 13.76 -11.21 44.02
N ILE A 8 12.86 -11.12 43.02
CA ILE A 8 13.23 -11.20 41.61
C ILE A 8 14.04 -9.97 41.20
N VAL A 9 13.61 -8.77 41.63
CA VAL A 9 14.33 -7.53 41.34
C VAL A 9 15.71 -7.55 41.97
N GLN A 10 15.83 -7.99 43.23
CA GLN A 10 17.11 -8.10 43.93
C GLN A 10 18.06 -9.09 43.24
N ALA A 11 17.54 -10.22 42.78
CA ALA A 11 18.33 -11.23 42.06
C ALA A 11 18.89 -10.67 40.73
N ILE A 12 18.06 -9.90 39.99
CA ILE A 12 18.48 -9.26 38.74
C ILE A 12 19.51 -8.15 38.98
N LEU A 13 19.34 -7.36 40.05
CA LEU A 13 20.28 -6.30 40.41
C LEU A 13 21.66 -6.84 40.78
N ASN A 14 21.71 -8.00 41.45
CA ASN A 14 22.97 -8.68 41.79
C ASN A 14 23.73 -9.18 40.55
N GLU A 15 23.01 -9.63 39.52
CA GLU A 15 23.59 -10.08 38.24
C GLU A 15 24.05 -8.89 37.38
N CYS A 16 23.33 -7.76 37.44
CA CYS A 16 23.57 -6.62 36.55
C CYS A 16 23.27 -5.27 37.25
N PRO A 17 24.25 -4.67 37.96
CA PRO A 17 24.03 -3.43 38.72
C PRO A 17 23.71 -2.22 37.84
N VAL A 18 24.07 -2.26 36.54
CA VAL A 18 23.69 -1.23 35.56
C VAL A 18 22.16 -1.12 35.42
N LEU A 19 21.41 -2.17 35.74
CA LEU A 19 19.96 -2.17 35.66
C LEU A 19 19.29 -1.36 36.78
N GLU A 20 20.01 -1.00 37.84
CA GLU A 20 19.53 -0.13 38.93
C GLU A 20 19.09 1.23 38.38
N ILE A 21 19.84 1.80 37.43
CA ILE A 21 19.49 3.05 36.74
C ILE A 21 18.16 2.91 35.97
N PHE A 22 17.87 1.74 35.38
CA PHE A 22 16.61 1.52 34.66
C PHE A 22 15.43 1.26 35.60
N ILE A 23 15.68 0.74 36.80
CA ILE A 23 14.67 0.47 37.82
C ILE A 23 14.32 1.76 38.59
N ASP A 24 15.31 2.58 38.92
CA ASP A 24 15.14 3.86 39.63
C ASP A 24 14.52 4.96 38.77
N PHE A 25 14.63 4.85 37.45
CA PHE A 25 13.91 5.68 36.50
C PHE A 25 12.85 4.85 35.76
N PRO A 26 11.72 4.48 36.42
CA PRO A 26 10.62 3.76 35.79
C PRO A 26 9.80 4.68 34.88
N GLY A 27 10.47 5.48 34.05
CA GLY A 27 9.90 6.56 33.27
C GLY A 27 10.86 7.03 32.19
N PHE A 28 10.30 7.37 31.03
CA PHE A 28 11.06 7.96 29.94
C PHE A 28 11.55 9.36 30.37
N PHE A 29 12.86 9.55 30.54
CA PHE A 29 13.47 10.80 31.03
C PHE A 29 12.96 11.27 32.41
N GLY A 30 12.72 10.36 33.35
CA GLY A 30 12.23 10.71 34.69
C GLY A 30 10.76 11.13 34.75
N VAL A 31 10.03 11.02 33.64
CA VAL A 31 8.57 11.22 33.60
C VAL A 31 7.88 9.88 33.84
N PRO A 32 6.95 9.77 34.82
CA PRO A 32 6.18 8.55 35.05
C PRO A 32 5.53 8.05 33.76
N PHE A 33 5.61 6.74 33.47
CA PHE A 33 5.04 6.16 32.23
C PHE A 33 3.58 6.56 31.99
N SER A 34 2.76 6.72 33.03
CA SER A 34 1.36 7.17 32.90
C SER A 34 1.21 8.57 32.30
N LYS A 35 2.15 9.48 32.58
CA LYS A 35 2.16 10.83 31.99
C LYS A 35 2.67 10.80 30.55
N VAL A 36 3.68 9.98 30.27
CA VAL A 36 4.20 9.80 28.90
C VAL A 36 3.10 9.26 27.98
N GLU A 37 2.39 8.23 28.43
CA GLU A 37 1.27 7.63 27.72
C GLU A 37 0.16 8.65 27.41
N SER A 38 -0.25 9.44 28.42
CA SER A 38 -1.25 10.49 28.25
C SER A 38 -0.82 11.57 27.24
N ILE A 39 0.45 11.98 27.28
CA ILE A 39 1.01 12.96 26.33
C ILE A 39 1.01 12.38 24.91
N VAL A 40 1.43 11.13 24.74
CA VAL A 40 1.43 10.45 23.43
C VAL A 40 0.01 10.36 22.87
N MET A 41 -0.96 9.96 23.69
CA MET A 41 -2.37 9.89 23.29
C MET A 41 -2.92 11.26 22.89
N LEU A 42 -2.58 12.32 23.64
CA LEU A 42 -2.99 13.69 23.30
C LEU A 42 -2.40 14.15 21.97
N VAL A 43 -1.09 13.90 21.73
CA VAL A 43 -0.41 14.26 20.48
C VAL A 43 -1.02 13.49 19.30
N MET A 44 -1.27 12.19 19.46
CA MET A 44 -1.90 11.36 18.44
C MET A 44 -3.32 11.83 18.12
N ALA A 45 -4.14 12.11 19.14
CA ALA A 45 -5.49 12.65 18.95
C ALA A 45 -5.46 14.00 18.22
N GLY A 46 -4.55 14.90 18.62
CA GLY A 46 -4.34 16.19 17.95
C GLY A 46 -3.93 16.03 16.49
N PHE A 47 -3.02 15.10 16.19
CA PHE A 47 -2.59 14.80 14.83
C PHE A 47 -3.74 14.26 13.97
N ILE A 48 -4.50 13.29 14.48
CA ILE A 48 -5.65 12.68 13.79
C ILE A 48 -6.72 13.74 13.49
N LEU A 49 -7.11 14.53 14.49
CA LEU A 49 -8.13 15.57 14.34
C LEU A 49 -7.64 16.68 13.40
N GLY A 50 -6.41 17.16 13.60
CA GLY A 50 -5.81 18.21 12.76
C GLY A 50 -5.69 17.77 11.30
N TRP A 51 -5.16 16.58 11.06
CA TRP A 51 -5.06 16.00 9.73
C TRP A 51 -6.42 15.82 9.07
N GLY A 52 -7.43 15.35 9.82
CA GLY A 52 -8.80 15.20 9.33
C GLY A 52 -9.44 16.52 8.90
N VAL A 53 -9.35 17.54 9.75
CA VAL A 53 -9.88 18.88 9.46
C VAL A 53 -9.19 19.49 8.23
N ILE A 54 -7.86 19.44 8.17
CA ILE A 54 -7.09 19.95 7.04
C ILE A 54 -7.46 19.20 5.75
N SER A 55 -7.55 17.88 5.79
CA SER A 55 -7.89 17.05 4.62
C SER A 55 -9.28 17.39 4.06
N ILE A 56 -10.28 17.56 4.94
CA ILE A 56 -11.64 17.95 4.55
C ILE A 56 -11.64 19.36 3.97
N PHE A 57 -10.99 20.30 4.63
CA PHE A 57 -10.89 21.69 4.18
C PHE A 57 -10.24 21.78 2.79
N CYS A 58 -9.09 21.14 2.61
CA CYS A 58 -8.40 21.07 1.32
C CYS A 58 -9.26 20.41 0.23
N SER A 59 -9.99 19.34 0.57
CA SER A 59 -10.86 18.66 -0.38
C SER A 59 -12.02 19.56 -0.86
N ILE A 60 -12.65 20.29 0.07
CA ILE A 60 -13.73 21.24 -0.25
C ILE A 60 -13.19 22.39 -1.09
N PHE A 61 -12.07 22.98 -0.68
CA PHE A 61 -11.46 24.11 -1.39
C PHE A 61 -11.07 23.71 -2.81
N TYR A 62 -10.38 22.58 -2.96
CA TYR A 62 -9.99 22.04 -4.25
C TYR A 62 -11.22 21.76 -5.13
N TYR A 63 -12.29 21.18 -4.58
CA TYR A 63 -13.51 20.93 -5.33
C TYR A 63 -14.16 22.24 -5.84
N LYS A 64 -14.16 23.30 -5.01
CA LYS A 64 -14.63 24.63 -5.43
C LYS A 64 -13.76 25.22 -6.54
N SER A 65 -12.43 25.17 -6.40
CA SER A 65 -11.49 25.63 -7.42
C SER A 65 -11.66 24.86 -8.73
N LEU A 66 -11.82 23.54 -8.65
CA LEU A 66 -12.04 22.70 -9.82
C LEU A 66 -13.33 23.12 -10.56
N LYS A 67 -14.42 23.40 -9.83
CA LYS A 67 -15.68 23.86 -10.43
C LYS A 67 -15.52 25.20 -11.17
N GLN A 68 -14.75 26.13 -10.60
CA GLN A 68 -14.46 27.42 -11.25
C GLN A 68 -13.63 27.25 -12.52
N TRP A 69 -12.66 26.33 -12.51
CA TRP A 69 -11.77 26.10 -13.66
C TRP A 69 -12.46 25.44 -14.85
N LYS A 70 -13.67 24.89 -14.67
CA LYS A 70 -14.43 24.23 -15.75
C LYS A 70 -14.56 25.09 -17.00
N GLU A 71 -14.65 26.41 -16.86
CA GLU A 71 -14.80 27.36 -17.97
C GLU A 71 -13.46 27.82 -18.55
N THR A 72 -12.37 27.75 -17.78
CA THR A 72 -11.04 28.23 -18.18
C THR A 72 -10.18 27.15 -18.82
N VAL A 73 -10.33 25.89 -18.41
CA VAL A 73 -9.47 24.79 -18.88
C VAL A 73 -10.14 23.95 -19.97
N THR A 74 -9.32 23.29 -20.79
CA THR A 74 -9.85 22.36 -21.79
C THR A 74 -10.61 21.21 -21.13
N SER A 75 -11.64 20.70 -21.81
CA SER A 75 -12.46 19.57 -21.33
C SER A 75 -11.62 18.32 -20.99
N SER A 76 -10.55 18.08 -21.74
CA SER A 76 -9.60 16.98 -21.48
C SER A 76 -8.87 17.16 -20.15
N THR A 77 -8.28 18.33 -19.92
CA THR A 77 -7.55 18.65 -18.69
C THR A 77 -8.49 18.64 -17.48
N TYR A 78 -9.69 19.22 -17.60
CA TYR A 78 -10.69 19.20 -16.54
C TYR A 78 -11.05 17.78 -16.11
N LYS A 79 -11.29 16.90 -17.09
CA LYS A 79 -11.60 15.49 -16.83
C LYS A 79 -10.45 14.76 -16.12
N LEU A 80 -9.21 15.05 -16.50
CA LEU A 80 -8.03 14.48 -15.86
C LEU A 80 -7.88 14.96 -14.41
N GLN A 81 -7.97 16.26 -14.17
CA GLN A 81 -7.90 16.85 -12.81
C GLN A 81 -9.00 16.30 -11.90
N ARG A 82 -10.23 16.18 -12.42
CA ARG A 82 -11.34 15.57 -11.68
C ARG A 82 -11.07 14.12 -11.31
N MET A 83 -10.48 13.32 -12.20
CA MET A 83 -10.10 11.94 -11.89
C MET A 83 -9.02 11.86 -10.83
N LEU A 84 -7.99 12.71 -10.93
CA LEU A 84 -6.92 12.78 -9.95
C LEU A 84 -7.46 13.16 -8.56
N PHE A 85 -8.35 14.15 -8.50
CA PHE A 85 -9.02 14.53 -7.25
C PHE A 85 -9.77 13.39 -6.59
N PHE A 86 -10.62 12.67 -7.33
CA PHE A 86 -11.32 11.52 -6.76
C PHE A 86 -10.37 10.40 -6.34
N ALA A 87 -9.26 10.20 -7.06
CA ALA A 87 -8.22 9.28 -6.64
C ALA A 87 -7.59 9.70 -5.30
N LEU A 88 -7.24 10.97 -5.11
CA LEU A 88 -6.71 11.49 -3.84
C LEU A 88 -7.72 11.37 -2.69
N VAL A 89 -9.00 11.67 -2.93
CA VAL A 89 -10.04 11.50 -1.90
C VAL A 89 -10.16 10.03 -1.51
N ALA A 90 -10.16 9.12 -2.49
CA ALA A 90 -10.21 7.69 -2.23
C ALA A 90 -8.97 7.19 -1.47
N GLN A 91 -7.76 7.60 -1.85
CA GLN A 91 -6.52 7.29 -1.12
C GLN A 91 -6.56 7.83 0.32
N THR A 92 -7.08 9.05 0.51
CA THR A 92 -7.22 9.64 1.84
C THR A 92 -8.12 8.79 2.72
N VAL A 93 -9.31 8.43 2.23
CA VAL A 93 -10.25 7.53 2.93
C VAL A 93 -9.62 6.17 3.19
N ASN A 94 -8.87 5.64 2.23
CA ASN A 94 -8.18 4.37 2.36
C ASN A 94 -7.11 4.41 3.48
N ASN A 95 -6.31 5.47 3.54
CA ASN A 95 -5.36 5.69 4.62
C ASN A 95 -6.05 5.78 6.00
N TRP A 96 -7.23 6.40 6.07
CA TRP A 96 -8.04 6.42 7.30
C TRP A 96 -8.45 5.01 7.74
N ILE A 97 -8.93 4.18 6.80
CA ILE A 97 -9.45 2.84 7.11
C ILE A 97 -8.33 1.85 7.43
N PHE A 98 -7.26 1.83 6.63
CA PHE A 98 -6.23 0.81 6.74
C PHE A 98 -5.07 1.22 7.64
N ALA A 99 -4.72 2.50 7.72
CA ALA A 99 -3.58 2.94 8.54
C ALA A 99 -4.01 3.59 9.85
N ILE A 100 -4.81 4.68 9.80
CA ILE A 100 -5.09 5.47 11.00
C ILE A 100 -5.95 4.71 12.00
N LEU A 101 -7.07 4.12 11.57
CA LEU A 101 -7.97 3.41 12.49
C LEU A 101 -7.29 2.22 13.19
N PRO A 102 -6.61 1.29 12.50
CA PRO A 102 -5.98 0.13 13.14
C PRO A 102 -4.83 0.50 14.06
N LEU A 103 -4.08 1.56 13.73
CA LEU A 103 -3.03 2.07 14.61
C LEU A 103 -3.64 2.76 15.83
N ALA A 104 -4.65 3.60 15.66
CA ALA A 104 -5.32 4.28 16.77
C ALA A 104 -5.94 3.27 17.76
N THR A 105 -6.62 2.23 17.27
CA THR A 105 -7.18 1.19 18.13
C THR A 105 -6.08 0.39 18.82
N ALA A 106 -4.99 0.05 18.13
CA ALA A 106 -3.83 -0.61 18.73
C ALA A 106 -3.19 0.25 19.84
N PHE A 107 -3.07 1.56 19.65
CA PHE A 107 -2.54 2.48 20.67
C PHE A 107 -3.45 2.59 21.89
N ILE A 108 -4.76 2.76 21.68
CA ILE A 108 -5.75 2.80 22.78
C ILE A 108 -5.70 1.49 23.59
N TRP A 109 -5.67 0.34 22.91
CA TRP A 109 -5.63 -0.96 23.57
C TRP A 109 -4.32 -1.20 24.36
N SER A 110 -3.22 -0.63 23.86
CA SER A 110 -1.92 -0.66 24.54
C SER A 110 -1.92 0.23 25.78
N ALA A 111 -2.53 1.42 25.69
CA ALA A 111 -2.68 2.36 26.80
C ALA A 111 -3.48 1.74 27.98
N GLU A 112 -4.56 1.01 27.69
CA GLU A 112 -5.39 0.36 28.71
C GLU A 112 -4.70 -0.85 29.41
N ARG A 113 -3.45 -1.19 29.05
CA ARG A 113 -2.66 -2.29 29.61
C ARG A 113 -3.37 -3.64 29.60
N HIS A 114 -4.20 -3.86 28.57
CA HIS A 114 -4.85 -5.14 28.38
C HIS A 114 -3.82 -6.25 28.15
N ILE A 115 -4.12 -7.46 28.63
CA ILE A 115 -3.28 -8.66 28.49
C ILE A 115 -2.97 -8.96 27.01
N TYR A 116 -3.86 -8.53 26.09
CA TYR A 116 -3.73 -8.73 24.64
C TYR A 116 -3.14 -7.53 23.88
N SER A 117 -2.57 -6.53 24.58
CA SER A 117 -2.02 -5.32 23.96
C SER A 117 -1.00 -5.61 22.86
N SER A 118 -0.07 -6.53 23.10
CA SER A 118 0.95 -6.91 22.10
C SER A 118 0.33 -7.49 20.83
N TYR A 119 -0.69 -8.33 20.94
CA TYR A 119 -1.40 -8.90 19.79
C TYR A 119 -2.18 -7.83 19.02
N ALA A 120 -2.86 -6.92 19.74
CA ALA A 120 -3.57 -5.80 19.14
C ALA A 120 -2.61 -4.87 18.37
N THR A 121 -1.44 -4.57 18.94
CA THR A 121 -0.40 -3.78 18.27
C THR A 121 0.15 -4.46 17.02
N MET A 122 0.47 -5.76 17.10
CA MET A 122 0.93 -6.52 15.92
C MET A 122 -0.12 -6.55 14.82
N LEU A 123 -1.40 -6.78 15.17
CA LEU A 123 -2.49 -6.80 14.21
C LEU A 123 -2.71 -5.41 13.59
N GLY A 124 -2.66 -4.34 14.38
CA GLY A 124 -2.76 -2.97 13.90
C GLY A 124 -1.66 -2.63 12.90
N ILE A 125 -0.41 -2.97 13.21
CA ILE A 125 0.73 -2.78 12.30
C ILE A 125 0.56 -3.61 11.02
N PHE A 126 0.14 -4.87 11.15
CA PHE A 126 -0.10 -5.76 10.02
C PHE A 126 -1.17 -5.19 9.07
N ILE A 127 -2.34 -4.79 9.59
CA ILE A 127 -3.41 -4.17 8.79
C ILE A 127 -2.91 -2.86 8.16
N SER A 128 -2.18 -2.03 8.93
CA SER A 128 -1.61 -0.79 8.43
C SER A 128 -0.67 -1.00 7.26
N SER A 129 0.02 -2.14 7.16
CA SER A 129 0.93 -2.44 6.05
C SER A 129 0.19 -2.58 4.70
N PHE A 130 -1.13 -2.82 4.71
CA PHE A 130 -1.93 -2.92 3.50
C PHE A 130 -2.35 -1.56 2.90
N HIS A 131 -2.20 -0.44 3.64
CA HIS A 131 -2.63 0.87 3.13
C HIS A 131 -1.98 1.21 1.78
N THR A 132 -0.67 0.95 1.62
CA THR A 132 0.08 1.24 0.39
C THR A 132 -0.43 0.41 -0.79
N ILE A 133 -0.74 -0.88 -0.56
CA ILE A 133 -1.29 -1.75 -1.61
C ILE A 133 -2.66 -1.22 -2.04
N ALA A 134 -3.51 -0.87 -1.08
CA ALA A 134 -4.83 -0.35 -1.36
C ALA A 134 -4.78 1.04 -2.04
N ASP A 135 -3.78 1.88 -1.74
CA ASP A 135 -3.57 3.16 -2.44
C ASP A 135 -3.18 2.95 -3.91
N ILE A 136 -2.31 1.98 -4.19
CA ILE A 136 -1.98 1.60 -5.57
C ILE A 136 -3.25 1.14 -6.28
N VAL A 137 -4.03 0.24 -5.67
CA VAL A 137 -5.29 -0.25 -6.26
C VAL A 137 -6.28 0.89 -6.51
N ALA A 138 -6.47 1.80 -5.56
CA ALA A 138 -7.34 2.96 -5.71
C ALA A 138 -6.88 3.85 -6.88
N THR A 139 -5.59 4.16 -6.96
CA THR A 139 -5.00 4.95 -8.05
C THR A 139 -5.26 4.33 -9.41
N LEU A 140 -5.02 3.02 -9.52
CA LEU A 140 -5.21 2.28 -10.77
C LEU A 140 -6.69 2.19 -11.16
N TYR A 141 -7.60 2.10 -10.19
CA TYR A 141 -9.04 2.05 -10.43
C TYR A 141 -9.60 3.38 -10.97
N PHE A 142 -9.25 4.50 -10.33
CA PHE A 142 -9.79 5.82 -10.66
C PHE A 142 -9.15 6.45 -11.91
N ILE A 143 -7.86 6.23 -12.14
CA ILE A 143 -7.14 6.88 -13.25
C ILE A 143 -7.25 6.03 -14.53
N ARG A 144 -8.19 6.44 -15.40
CA ARG A 144 -8.47 5.77 -16.69
C ARG A 144 -7.26 5.45 -17.58
N PRO A 145 -6.28 6.35 -17.78
CA PRO A 145 -5.12 6.03 -18.62
C PRO A 145 -4.25 4.93 -18.02
N TYR A 146 -4.16 4.83 -16.69
CA TYR A 146 -3.35 3.81 -16.01
C TYR A 146 -3.95 2.42 -16.18
N ARG A 147 -5.25 2.25 -15.93
CA ARG A 147 -5.92 0.96 -16.20
C ARG A 147 -5.80 0.52 -17.66
N ALA A 148 -5.88 1.44 -18.62
CA ALA A 148 -5.73 1.11 -20.04
C ALA A 148 -4.29 0.65 -20.36
N CYS A 149 -3.28 1.29 -19.76
CA CYS A 149 -1.89 0.90 -19.90
C CYS A 149 -1.63 -0.50 -19.30
N ILE A 150 -2.11 -0.73 -18.07
CA ILE A 150 -1.95 -2.00 -17.36
C ILE A 150 -2.64 -3.14 -18.10
N MET A 151 -3.87 -2.94 -18.58
CA MET A 151 -4.56 -3.97 -19.36
C MET A 151 -3.81 -4.31 -20.65
N LYS A 152 -3.20 -3.32 -21.32
CA LYS A 152 -2.33 -3.58 -22.49
C LYS A 152 -1.07 -4.35 -22.10
N PHE A 153 -0.44 -3.99 -20.99
CA PHE A 153 0.76 -4.66 -20.49
C PHE A 153 0.48 -6.11 -20.10
N ILE A 154 -0.58 -6.35 -19.32
CA ILE A 154 -1.03 -7.69 -18.91
C ILE A 154 -1.36 -8.53 -20.15
N ARG A 155 -2.13 -7.99 -21.10
CA ARG A 155 -2.43 -8.71 -22.36
C ARG A 155 -1.15 -9.10 -23.11
N ARG A 156 -0.14 -8.24 -23.14
CA ARG A 156 1.17 -8.54 -23.77
C ARG A 156 1.95 -9.60 -23.02
N LEU A 157 1.89 -9.63 -21.68
CA LEU A 157 2.53 -10.68 -20.89
C LEU A 157 1.87 -12.04 -21.14
N PHE A 158 0.53 -12.11 -21.12
CA PHE A 158 -0.20 -13.34 -21.40
C PHE A 158 0.05 -13.87 -22.83
N THR A 159 0.06 -12.99 -23.84
CA THR A 159 0.34 -13.43 -25.22
C THR A 159 1.78 -13.90 -25.40
N LYS A 160 2.76 -13.30 -24.71
CA LYS A 160 4.15 -13.78 -24.70
C LYS A 160 4.28 -15.12 -23.99
N PHE A 161 3.65 -15.30 -22.84
CA PHE A 161 3.69 -16.55 -22.08
C PHE A 161 3.15 -17.73 -22.90
N ILE A 162 2.04 -17.53 -23.62
CA ILE A 162 1.44 -18.56 -24.48
C ILE A 162 2.35 -18.91 -25.67
N ARG A 163 3.13 -17.97 -26.21
CA ARG A 163 4.03 -18.23 -27.36
C ARG A 163 5.32 -18.97 -27.01
N VAL A 164 5.69 -19.06 -25.73
CA VAL A 164 6.98 -19.67 -25.31
C VAL A 164 6.86 -21.18 -25.06
N HIS A 165 5.67 -21.77 -25.16
CA HIS A 165 5.47 -23.23 -25.08
C HIS A 165 4.86 -23.89 -26.35
N PRO A 166 5.44 -23.75 -27.55
CA PRO A 166 5.33 -24.81 -28.54
C PRO A 166 6.33 -25.90 -28.13
N THR A 167 5.86 -26.94 -27.47
CA THR A 167 6.67 -28.11 -27.12
C THR A 167 7.34 -28.66 -28.39
N PRO A 168 8.69 -28.62 -28.50
CA PRO A 168 9.39 -29.18 -29.64
C PRO A 168 9.52 -30.70 -29.46
N GLN A 169 8.40 -31.42 -29.53
CA GLN A 169 8.44 -32.88 -29.59
C GLN A 169 7.64 -33.48 -30.76
N VAL A 170 6.89 -32.67 -31.52
CA VAL A 170 6.20 -33.17 -32.73
C VAL A 170 7.06 -33.09 -33.99
N ALA A 171 8.23 -32.44 -33.94
CA ALA A 171 9.13 -32.32 -35.09
C ALA A 171 9.96 -33.60 -35.39
N ASN A 172 9.92 -34.61 -34.52
CA ASN A 172 10.60 -35.91 -34.74
C ASN A 172 9.67 -37.05 -35.17
N LEU A 173 8.36 -36.81 -35.31
CA LEU A 173 7.53 -37.69 -36.14
C LEU A 173 7.65 -37.18 -37.57
N GLY A 174 8.36 -37.92 -38.42
CA GLY A 174 8.53 -37.66 -39.86
C GLY A 174 7.24 -37.75 -40.68
N ILE A 175 6.19 -37.06 -40.26
CA ILE A 175 4.95 -36.86 -40.99
C ILE A 175 4.91 -35.38 -41.33
N LEU A 176 5.50 -35.00 -42.46
CA LEU A 176 5.23 -33.72 -43.10
C LEU A 176 3.86 -33.82 -43.77
N PRO A 177 2.80 -33.16 -43.29
CA PRO A 177 1.64 -32.93 -44.12
C PRO A 177 2.04 -31.95 -45.22
N SER A 178 2.05 -32.41 -46.47
CA SER A 178 2.28 -31.63 -47.69
C SER A 178 1.19 -30.58 -47.98
N ASN A 179 0.39 -30.17 -46.98
CA ASN A 179 -0.80 -29.34 -47.11
C ASN A 179 -0.87 -28.25 -46.02
N ILE A 180 0.26 -27.60 -45.69
CA ILE A 180 0.21 -26.34 -44.94
C ILE A 180 -0.23 -25.24 -45.91
N HIS A 181 -1.55 -25.09 -46.04
CA HIS A 181 -2.16 -23.95 -46.70
C HIS A 181 -2.00 -22.75 -45.77
N PHE A 182 -1.01 -21.90 -46.05
CA PHE A 182 -0.85 -20.64 -45.33
C PHE A 182 -2.05 -19.75 -45.61
N SER A 183 -2.90 -19.55 -44.59
CA SER A 183 -4.13 -18.77 -44.68
C SER A 183 -3.90 -17.26 -44.81
N ASN A 184 -2.64 -16.81 -44.88
CA ASN A 184 -2.32 -15.40 -44.97
C ASN A 184 -1.16 -15.14 -45.95
N GLN A 185 -1.50 -15.09 -47.24
CA GLN A 185 -0.59 -14.69 -48.34
C GLN A 185 0.11 -13.34 -48.09
N SER A 186 -0.45 -12.49 -47.24
CA SER A 186 0.12 -11.17 -46.93
C SER A 186 1.45 -11.24 -46.18
N GLU A 187 1.70 -12.26 -45.35
CA GLU A 187 2.99 -12.42 -44.67
C GLU A 187 4.08 -12.93 -45.61
N TYR A 188 3.76 -13.79 -46.58
CA TYR A 188 4.70 -14.21 -47.62
C TYR A 188 5.20 -13.05 -48.46
N ALA A 189 4.28 -12.18 -48.89
CA ALA A 189 4.63 -11.00 -49.67
C ALA A 189 5.50 -9.99 -48.91
N ARG A 190 5.50 -10.06 -47.56
CA ARG A 190 6.33 -9.21 -46.71
C ARG A 190 7.73 -9.79 -46.52
N VAL A 191 7.83 -11.10 -46.29
CA VAL A 191 9.13 -11.80 -46.16
C VAL A 191 9.88 -11.86 -47.49
N ALA A 192 9.17 -12.13 -48.59
CA ALA A 192 9.77 -12.16 -49.93
C ALA A 192 10.26 -10.78 -50.42
N ARG A 193 9.73 -9.68 -49.87
CA ARG A 193 10.26 -8.34 -50.11
C ARG A 193 11.56 -8.09 -49.33
N LEU A 194 11.59 -8.50 -48.06
CA LEU A 194 12.78 -8.35 -47.22
C LEU A 194 13.99 -9.16 -47.70
N MET A 195 13.77 -10.30 -48.37
CA MET A 195 14.86 -11.09 -48.95
C MET A 195 15.33 -10.61 -50.33
N ARG A 196 14.63 -9.66 -50.96
CA ARG A 196 15.04 -9.12 -52.28
C ARG A 196 15.91 -7.87 -52.16
N ASP A 197 15.91 -7.24 -50.99
CA ASP A 197 16.67 -6.03 -50.68
C ASP A 197 18.01 -6.34 -49.97
N GLN A 198 18.46 -7.61 -50.01
CA GLN A 198 19.79 -8.07 -49.59
C GLN A 198 20.55 -8.61 -50.81
#